data_AF-A0A6L9ZQ85-F1
#
_entry.id   AF-A0A6L9ZQ85-F1
#
_cell.length_a   1.000
_cell.length_b   1.000
_cell.length_c   1.000
_cell.angle_alpha   90.00
_cell.angle_beta   90.00
_cell.angle_gamma   90.00
#
_symmetry.space_group_name_H-M   'P 1'
#
loop_
_entity.id
_entity.type
_entity.pdbx_description
1 polymer ?
#
loop_
_entity_poly.entity_id
_entity_poly.type
_entity_poly.pdbx_seq_one_letter_code
_entity_poly.pdbx_strand_id
1 'polypeptide(L)' 'MWESPVLQPGEDVNTHGRDGDWVVTRVEKFVSPDTDKKVFVCYCKYDPVEPEWSLINRGVNASELLEEKAEI' A
#
# COMPACT_ATOMS: atom_id res chain seq x y z
N MET A 1 2.07 -22.18 -17.24
CA MET A 1 3.23 -22.42 -16.35
C MET A 1 3.60 -21.05 -15.82
N TRP A 2 3.11 -20.70 -14.63
CA TRP A 2 3.45 -19.41 -14.01
C TRP A 2 4.66 -19.68 -13.12
N GLU A 3 5.81 -19.16 -13.52
CA GLU A 3 7.00 -19.20 -12.67
C GLU A 3 6.80 -18.17 -11.56
N SER A 4 6.95 -18.62 -10.30
CA SER A 4 7.00 -17.69 -9.17
C SER A 4 8.29 -16.87 -9.27
N PRO A 5 8.25 -15.53 -9.14
CA PRO A 5 9.47 -14.75 -9.14
C PRO A 5 10.30 -15.09 -7.90
N VAL A 6 11.60 -15.29 -8.10
CA VAL A 6 12.57 -15.43 -7.02
C VAL A 6 12.70 -14.07 -6.34
N LEU A 7 12.23 -13.97 -5.10
CA LEU A 7 12.19 -12.71 -4.35
C LEU A 7 13.57 -12.34 -3.83
N GLN A 8 14.02 -11.12 -4.13
CA GLN A 8 15.26 -10.59 -3.57
C GLN A 8 15.05 -10.16 -2.11
N PRO A 9 16.04 -10.35 -1.21
CA PRO A 9 15.95 -9.85 0.16
C PRO A 9 15.83 -8.31 0.14
N GLY A 10 14.68 -7.78 0.57
CA GLY A 10 14.41 -6.34 0.62
C GLY A 10 13.35 -5.84 -0.37
N GLU A 11 12.81 -6.70 -1.23
CA GLU A 11 11.56 -6.41 -1.95
C GLU A 11 10.39 -6.95 -1.12
N ASP A 12 9.72 -6.06 -0.39
CA ASP A 12 8.52 -6.39 0.36
C ASP A 12 7.42 -6.82 -0.62
N VAL A 13 7.21 -8.13 -0.73
CA VAL A 13 6.05 -8.72 -1.41
C VAL A 13 4.83 -8.59 -0.50
N ASN A 14 4.44 -7.35 -0.23
CA ASN A 14 3.11 -7.03 0.24
C ASN A 14 2.28 -6.76 -1.00
N THR A 15 1.78 -7.82 -1.65
CA THR A 15 0.89 -7.66 -2.82
C THR A 15 -0.43 -6.94 -2.49
N HIS A 16 -0.73 -6.73 -1.19
CA HIS A 16 -2.00 -6.15 -0.71
C HIS A 16 -1.88 -5.17 0.47
N GLY A 17 -0.68 -4.71 0.85
CA GLY A 17 -0.50 -3.76 1.97
C GLY A 17 -0.25 -2.35 1.47
N ARG A 18 -1.00 -1.35 1.95
CA ARG A 18 -0.59 0.06 1.82
C ARG A 18 0.29 0.47 2.99
N ASP A 19 1.21 1.40 2.75
CA ASP A 19 1.90 2.09 3.83
C ASP A 19 0.87 2.75 4.76
N GLY A 20 0.91 2.41 6.04
CA GLY A 20 -0.05 2.86 7.04
C GLY A 20 -1.08 1.82 7.50
N ASP A 21 -1.25 0.70 6.79
CA ASP A 21 -2.20 -0.37 7.19
C ASP A 21 -1.69 -1.28 8.30
N TRP A 22 -0.45 -1.07 8.75
CA TRP A 22 0.22 -1.91 9.72
C TRP A 22 0.65 -1.07 10.91
N VAL A 23 0.18 -1.46 12.10
CA VAL A 23 0.54 -0.80 13.35
C VAL A 23 1.52 -1.67 14.12
N VAL A 24 2.65 -1.08 14.53
CA VAL A 24 3.63 -1.76 15.40
C VAL A 24 3.01 -1.93 16.79
N THR A 25 2.82 -3.17 17.21
CA THR A 25 2.22 -3.51 18.51
C THR A 25 3.26 -3.86 19.57
N ARG A 26 4.43 -4.35 19.14
CA ARG A 26 5.53 -4.73 20.02
C ARG A 26 6.86 -4.60 19.29
N VAL A 27 7.89 -4.16 20.01
CA VAL A 27 9.26 -4.13 19.52
C VAL A 27 10.13 -4.95 20.45
N GLU A 28 10.80 -5.95 19.92
CA GLU A 28 11.84 -6.70 20.64
C GLU A 28 13.21 -6.25 20.18
N LYS A 29 14.12 -6.05 21.14
CA LYS A 29 15.47 -5.57 20.90
C LYS A 29 16.46 -6.65 21.28
N PHE A 30 17.33 -6.98 20.34
CA PHE A 30 18.43 -7.90 20.54
C PHE A 30 19.76 -7.15 20.42
N VAL A 31 20.54 -7.23 21.49
CA VAL A 31 21.88 -6.64 21.59
C VAL A 31 22.87 -7.73 21.96
N SER A 32 23.95 -7.82 21.19
CA SER A 32 25.09 -8.66 21.53
C SER A 32 26.18 -7.78 22.15
N PRO A 33 26.88 -8.24 23.20
CA PRO A 33 28.03 -7.52 23.74
C PRO A 33 29.21 -7.48 22.77
N ASP A 34 29.25 -8.36 21.76
CA ASP A 34 30.37 -8.52 20.84
C ASP A 34 30.29 -7.61 19.60
N THR A 35 29.22 -6.83 19.47
CA THR A 35 29.04 -5.88 18.36
C THR A 35 28.23 -4.66 18.80
N ASP A 36 28.53 -3.52 18.18
CA ASP A 36 27.73 -2.30 18.28
C ASP A 36 26.41 -2.38 17.51
N LYS A 37 26.22 -3.40 16.68
CA LYS A 37 25.00 -3.63 15.91
C LYS A 37 23.84 -4.01 16.82
N LYS A 38 22.68 -3.44 16.53
CA LYS A 38 21.43 -3.66 17.26
C LYS A 38 20.40 -4.19 16.29
N VAL A 39 19.77 -5.31 16.65
CA VAL A 39 18.66 -5.87 15.87
C VAL A 39 17.36 -5.53 16.57
N PHE A 40 16.42 -4.99 15.81
CA PHE A 40 15.07 -4.70 16.28
C PHE A 40 14.08 -5.54 15.47
N VAL A 41 13.23 -6.27 16.17
CA VAL A 41 12.14 -7.05 15.57
C VAL A 41 10.82 -6.36 15.92
N CYS A 42 10.16 -5.82 14.91
CA CYS A 42 8.85 -5.18 15.06
C CYS A 42 7.75 -6.20 14.75
N TYR A 43 6.82 -6.38 15.69
CA TYR A 43 5.61 -7.16 15.49
C TYR A 43 4.49 -6.21 15.06
N CYS A 44 4.08 -6.33 13.81
CA CYS A 44 3.02 -5.52 13.23
C CYS A 44 1.69 -6.27 13.27
N LYS A 45 0.60 -5.55 13.55
CA LYS A 45 -0.77 -6.03 13.37
C LYS A 45 -1.37 -5.28 12.20
N TYR A 46 -2.08 -6.01 11.34
CA TYR A 46 -2.89 -5.40 10.28
C TYR A 46 -4.06 -4.63 10.91
N ASP A 47 -4.11 -3.33 10.66
CA ASP A 47 -5.11 -2.39 11.13
C ASP A 47 -5.27 -1.29 10.06
N PRO A 48 -6.01 -1.59 8.97
CA PRO A 48 -6.02 -0.74 7.78
C PRO A 48 -6.67 0.61 8.05
N VAL A 49 -6.11 1.66 7.43
CA VAL A 49 -6.71 2.99 7.49
C VAL A 49 -8.00 2.99 6.67
N GLU A 50 -9.10 3.42 7.28
CA GLU A 50 -10.36 3.53 6.57
C GLU A 50 -10.23 4.59 5.45
N PRO A 51 -10.50 4.22 4.18
CA PRO A 51 -10.35 5.15 3.07
C PRO A 51 -11.34 6.31 3.16
N GLU A 52 -10.83 7.54 3.07
CA GLU A 52 -11.65 8.74 2.89
C GLU A 52 -12.08 8.85 1.43
N TRP A 53 -13.30 8.40 1.13
CA TRP A 53 -13.87 8.52 -0.21
C TRP A 53 -14.50 9.90 -0.40
N SER A 54 -13.99 10.67 -1.34
CA SER A 54 -14.65 11.88 -1.83
C SER A 54 -15.50 11.56 -3.06
N LEU A 55 -16.70 12.12 -3.13
CA LEU A 55 -17.48 12.14 -4.37
C LEU A 55 -16.73 12.94 -5.43
N ILE A 56 -16.34 12.27 -6.50
CA ILE A 56 -15.82 12.95 -7.68
C ILE A 56 -17.03 13.28 -8.55
N ASN A 57 -17.27 14.57 -8.81
CA ASN A 57 -18.23 14.98 -9.83
C ASN A 57 -17.73 14.41 -11.16
N ARG A 58 -18.39 13.37 -11.65
CA ARG A 58 -18.15 12.90 -13.01
C ARG A 58 -18.45 14.08 -13.94
N GLY A 59 -17.51 14.40 -14.82
CA GLY A 59 -17.78 15.34 -15.91
C GLY A 59 -18.96 14.84 -16.74
N VAL A 60 -19.55 15.76 -17.51
CA VAL A 60 -20.60 15.46 -18.50
C VAL A 60 -20.16 14.28 -19.35
N ASN A 61 -21.07 13.35 -19.66
CA ASN A 61 -20.71 12.20 -20.45
C ASN A 61 -20.20 12.67 -21.82
N ALA A 62 -19.09 12.11 -22.30
CA ALA A 62 -18.54 12.49 -23.60
C ALA A 62 -19.55 12.33 -24.74
N SER A 63 -20.48 11.38 -24.61
CA SER A 63 -21.59 11.18 -25.56
C SER A 63 -22.58 12.36 -25.55
N GLU A 64 -22.91 12.92 -24.38
CA GLU A 64 -23.82 14.06 -24.25
C GLU A 64 -23.20 15.34 -24.87
N LEU A 65 -21.88 15.52 -24.73
CA LEU A 65 -21.15 16.65 -25.32
C LEU A 65 -21.03 16.57 -26.86
N LEU A 66 -21.19 15.38 -27.43
CA LEU A 66 -21.12 15.17 -28.89
C LEU A 66 -22.48 15.39 -29.56
N GLU A 67 -23.59 15.14 -28.85
CA GLU A 67 -24.94 15.43 -29.34
C GLU A 67 -25.21 16.94 -29.40
N GLU A 68 -24.80 17.72 -28.39
CA GLU A 68 -24.95 19.18 -28.36
C GLU A 68 -24.16 19.90 -29.48
N LYS A 69 -23.06 19.31 -29.97
CA LYS A 69 -22.27 19.88 -31.07
C LYS A 69 -22.80 19.53 -32.47
N ALA A 70 -23.77 18.63 -32.57
CA ALA A 70 -24.36 18.22 -33.85
C ALA A 70 -25.58 19.07 -34.25
N GLU A 71 -26.09 19.93 -33.35
CA GLU A 71 -27.25 20.79 -33.58
C GLU A 71 -26.90 22.26 -33.92
N ILE A 72 -25.62 22.59 -34.16
CA ILE A 72 -25.15 23.91 -34.64
C ILE A 72 -24.59 23.81 -36.06
#